data_AF-A0A961U8L8-F1
#
_entry.id   AF-A0A961U8L8-F1
#
_cell.length_a   1.000
_cell.length_b   1.000
_cell.length_c   1.000
_cell.angle_alpha   90.00
_cell.angle_beta   90.00
_cell.angle_gamma   90.00
#
_symmetry.space_group_name_H-M   'P 1'
#
loop_
_entity.id
_entity.type
_entity.pdbx_description
1 polymer ?
#
loop_
_entity_poly.entity_id
_entity_poly.type
_entity_poly.pdbx_seq_one_letter_code
_entity_poly.pdbx_strand_id
1 'polypeptide(L)' 'AVNLTGSFLCARAAFRQMRAQSPQGGRIINNGSISAHAPRPGSAPYTATKHAITGLTRTIALDGRPFD' A
#
# COMPACT_ATOMS: atom_id res chain seq x y z
N ALA A 1 -13.68 1.76 3.66
CA ALA A 1 -13.90 0.91 2.48
C ALA A 1 -12.95 1.29 1.34
N VAL A 2 -13.12 2.44 0.66
CA VAL A 2 -12.36 2.74 -0.58
C VAL A 2 -10.83 2.80 -0.41
N ASN A 3 -10.31 3.75 0.38
CA ASN A 3 -8.87 4.04 0.43
C ASN A 3 -8.02 2.83 0.79
N LEU A 4 -8.38 2.09 1.84
CA LEU A 4 -7.57 0.95 2.30
C LEU A 4 -7.91 -0.33 1.54
N THR A 5 -9.19 -0.70 1.47
CA THR A 5 -9.58 -1.99 0.87
C THR A 5 -9.26 -2.03 -0.62
N GLY A 6 -9.50 -0.92 -1.35
CA GLY A 6 -9.14 -0.84 -2.77
C GLY A 6 -7.64 -1.00 -2.99
N SER A 7 -6.81 -0.24 -2.28
CA SER A 7 -5.35 -0.37 -2.35
C SER A 7 -4.86 -1.77 -1.97
N PHE A 8 -5.42 -2.39 -0.93
CA PHE A 8 -5.07 -3.75 -0.54
C PHE A 8 -5.38 -4.78 -1.64
N LEU A 9 -6.59 -4.72 -2.22
CA LEU A 9 -7.01 -5.67 -3.26
C LEU A 9 -6.18 -5.51 -4.54
N CYS A 10 -5.92 -4.27 -4.97
CA CYS A 10 -5.06 -3.99 -6.11
C CYS A 10 -3.63 -4.47 -5.87
N ALA A 11 -3.05 -4.16 -4.71
CA ALA A 11 -1.71 -4.59 -4.36
C ALA A 11 -1.60 -6.12 -4.30
N ARG A 12 -2.58 -6.81 -3.71
CA ARG A 12 -2.64 -8.28 -3.67
C ARG A 12 -2.65 -8.90 -5.06
N ALA A 13 -3.49 -8.36 -5.96
CA ALA A 13 -3.59 -8.86 -7.33
C ALA A 13 -2.29 -8.61 -8.12
N ALA A 14 -1.74 -7.39 -8.02
CA ALA A 14 -0.49 -7.02 -8.68
C ALA A 14 0.68 -7.86 -8.17
N PHE A 15 0.84 -8.00 -6.85
CA PHE A 15 1.93 -8.77 -6.24
C PHE A 15 1.89 -10.24 -6.66
N ARG A 16 0.68 -10.85 -6.75
CA ARG A 16 0.51 -12.22 -7.25
C ARG A 16 1.05 -12.37 -8.68
N GLN A 17 0.77 -11.40 -9.55
CA GLN A 17 1.27 -11.41 -10.92
C GLN A 17 2.78 -11.16 -10.98
N MET A 18 3.27 -10.12 -10.29
CA MET A 18 4.68 -9.72 -10.25
C MET A 18 5.59 -10.87 -9.80
N ARG A 19 5.13 -11.69 -8.84
CA ARG A 19 5.87 -12.87 -8.38
C ARG A 19 5.91 -14.02 -9.41
N ALA A 20 4.88 -14.16 -10.24
CA ALA A 20 4.70 -15.30 -11.14
C ALA A 20 5.15 -15.04 -12.59
N GLN A 21 5.26 -13.77 -13.00
CA GLN A 21 5.66 -13.38 -14.35
C GLN A 21 7.15 -13.57 -14.62
N SER A 22 7.53 -13.57 -15.91
CA SER A 22 8.91 -13.59 -16.40
C SER A 22 9.13 -12.38 -17.34
N PRO A 23 10.05 -11.45 -17.05
CA PRO A 23 10.90 -11.40 -15.86
C PRO A 23 10.09 -11.15 -14.57
N GLN A 24 10.55 -11.69 -13.45
CA GLN A 24 9.95 -11.47 -12.13
C GLN A 24 10.09 -9.99 -11.75
N GLY A 25 9.05 -9.46 -11.08
CA GLY A 25 9.11 -8.16 -10.43
C GLY A 25 8.10 -7.12 -10.90
N GLY A 26 8.26 -5.92 -10.36
CA GLY A 26 7.39 -4.78 -10.62
C GLY A 26 7.48 -3.71 -9.53
N ARG A 27 6.65 -2.67 -9.64
CA ARG A 27 6.57 -1.58 -8.66
C ARG A 27 5.11 -1.30 -8.31
N ILE A 28 4.79 -1.30 -7.02
CA ILE A 28 3.47 -0.89 -6.49
C ILE A 28 3.67 0.47 -5.82
N ILE A 29 2.99 1.49 -6.32
CA ILE A 29 3.07 2.86 -5.80
C ILE A 29 1.73 3.22 -5.17
N ASN A 30 1.73 3.44 -3.86
CA ASN A 30 0.56 3.95 -3.14
C ASN A 30 0.71 5.45 -2.85
N ASN A 31 -0.33 6.23 -3.14
CA ASN A 31 -0.31 7.65 -2.82
C ASN A 31 -0.51 7.88 -1.31
N GLY A 32 0.53 8.37 -0.65
CA GLY A 32 0.53 8.72 0.77
C GLY A 32 -0.29 9.97 1.10
N SER A 33 -0.02 10.56 2.25
CA SER A 33 -0.54 11.88 2.63
C SER A 33 0.23 12.43 3.83
N ILE A 34 0.41 13.74 3.88
CA ILE A 34 0.92 14.43 5.09
C ILE A 34 0.05 14.15 6.31
N SER A 35 -1.24 13.88 6.14
CA SER A 35 -2.15 13.52 7.22
C SER A 35 -1.80 12.19 7.91
N ALA A 36 -0.94 11.37 7.30
CA ALA A 36 -0.36 10.17 7.93
C ALA A 36 0.81 10.48 8.88
N HIS A 37 1.28 11.74 8.92
CA HIS A 37 2.42 12.17 9.74
C HIS A 37 2.04 13.36 10.65
N ALA A 38 1.25 14.29 10.13
CA ALA A 38 0.75 15.46 10.84
C ALA A 38 -0.78 15.56 10.64
N PRO A 39 -1.58 14.84 11.44
CA PRO A 39 -3.03 14.86 11.33
C PRO A 39 -3.63 16.19 11.79
N ARG A 40 -4.83 16.52 11.31
CA ARG A 40 -5.55 17.75 11.63
C ARG A 40 -6.88 17.46 12.34
N PRO A 41 -7.39 18.35 13.20
CA PRO A 41 -8.73 18.20 13.79
C PRO A 41 -9.80 17.91 12.73
N GLY A 42 -10.74 17.02 13.03
CA GLY A 42 -11.84 16.63 12.13
C GLY A 42 -11.47 15.63 11.01
N SER A 43 -10.22 15.19 10.91
CA SER A 43 -9.77 14.31 9.81
C SER A 43 -9.61 12.83 10.17
N ALA A 44 -10.09 12.39 11.35
CA ALA A 44 -9.79 11.06 11.90
C ALA A 44 -10.01 9.88 10.92
N PRO A 45 -11.15 9.78 10.19
CA PRO A 45 -11.34 8.66 9.25
C PRO A 45 -10.33 8.68 8.10
N TYR A 46 -10.05 9.86 7.55
CA TYR A 46 -9.10 10.03 6.46
C TYR A 46 -7.65 9.74 6.91
N THR A 47 -7.23 10.35 8.02
CA THR A 47 -5.93 10.14 8.66
C THR A 47 -5.69 8.67 8.97
N ALA A 48 -6.69 7.96 9.52
CA ALA A 48 -6.59 6.53 9.79
C ALA A 48 -6.32 5.75 8.50
N THR A 49 -7.06 6.04 7.42
CA THR A 49 -6.82 5.35 6.14
C THR A 49 -5.42 5.63 5.58
N LYS A 50 -4.89 6.84 5.75
CA LYS A 50 -3.57 7.21 5.22
C LYS A 50 -2.43 6.63 6.04
N HIS A 51 -2.58 6.48 7.36
CA HIS A 51 -1.64 5.67 8.16
C HIS A 51 -1.64 4.21 7.71
N ALA A 52 -2.82 3.64 7.45
CA ALA A 52 -2.93 2.25 6.99
C ALA A 52 -2.26 2.05 5.62
N ILE A 53 -2.32 3.01 4.70
CA ILE A 53 -1.57 2.97 3.43
C ILE A 53 -0.05 2.94 3.66
N THR A 54 0.47 3.71 4.61
CA THR A 54 1.90 3.66 4.96
C THR A 54 2.29 2.27 5.48
N GLY A 55 1.49 1.70 6.39
CA GLY A 55 1.71 0.34 6.92
C GLY A 55 1.66 -0.73 5.83
N LEU A 56 0.65 -0.68 4.97
CA LEU A 56 0.49 -1.57 3.82
C LEU A 56 1.70 -1.52 2.89
N THR A 57 2.14 -0.32 2.52
CA THR A 57 3.28 -0.12 1.60
C THR A 57 4.57 -0.68 2.18
N ARG A 58 4.85 -0.41 3.46
CA ARG A 58 6.04 -0.96 4.13
C ARG A 58 5.99 -2.48 4.20
N THR A 59 4.83 -3.05 4.55
CA THR A 59 4.68 -4.50 4.70
C THR A 59 4.87 -5.21 3.36
N ILE A 60 4.23 -4.75 2.29
CA ILE A 60 4.41 -5.35 0.95
C ILE A 60 5.87 -5.26 0.48
N ALA A 61 6.57 -4.15 0.76
CA ALA A 61 7.98 -4.02 0.40
C ALA A 61 8.88 -5.01 1.16
N LEU A 62 8.55 -5.34 2.41
CA LEU A 62 9.25 -6.36 3.18
C LEU A 62 8.93 -7.77 2.67
N ASP A 63 7.65 -8.07 2.47
CA ASP A 63 7.18 -9.37 1.94
C ASP A 63 7.69 -9.63 0.51
N GLY A 64 7.99 -8.57 -0.23
CA GLY A 64 8.55 -8.59 -1.58
C GLY A 64 10.02 -8.97 -1.67
N ARG A 65 10.80 -8.86 -0.59
CA ARG A 65 12.27 -9.07 -0.60
C ARG A 65 12.76 -10.40 -1.18
N PRO A 66 12.04 -11.53 -1.03
CA PRO A 66 12.46 -12.79 -1.64
C PRO A 66 12.27 -12.85 -3.17
N PHE A 67 11.70 -11.82 -3.78
CA PHE A 67 11.37 -11.75 -5.22
C PHE A 67 12.12 -10.58 -5.89
N ASP A 68 12.44 -10.73 -7.17
CA ASP A 68 13.18 -9.74 -7.98
C ASP A 68 12.39 -8.45 -8.31
#